data_AF-D8GTA2-F1
#
_entry.id   AF-D8GTA2-F1
#
_cell.length_a   1.000
_cell.length_b   1.000
_cell.length_c   1.000
_cell.angle_alpha   90.00
_cell.angle_beta   90.00
_cell.angle_gamma   90.00
#
_symmetry.space_group_name_H-M   'P 1'
#
loop_
_entity.id
_entity.type
_entity.pdbx_description
1 polymer ?
#
loop_
_entity_poly.entity_id
_entity_poly.type
_entity_poly.pdbx_seq_one_letter_code
_entity_poly.pdbx_strand_id
1 'polypeptide(L)'
;MRKIKVALVKFKGYQEFMEYSYFTDIEDLKEGDVVVVPTNNFYSVGVFSRYSSNKQHIKNASKCIVEKVDIEAFENKMFLGGFD
;
A
#
# COMPACT_ATOMS: atom_id res chain seq x y z
N MET A 1 -0.54 16.78 -15.15
CA MET A 1 -1.50 15.73 -14.73
C MET A 1 -0.73 14.68 -13.94
N ARG A 2 -1.19 14.28 -12.75
CA ARG A 2 -0.54 13.18 -12.00
C ARG A 2 -0.80 11.86 -12.73
N LYS A 3 0.22 11.02 -12.86
CA LYS A 3 0.12 9.74 -13.59
C LYS A 3 -0.44 8.68 -12.66
N ILE A 4 -1.68 8.25 -12.90
CA ILE A 4 -2.28 7.15 -12.16
C ILE A 4 -1.63 5.83 -12.60
N LYS A 5 -1.08 5.10 -11.63
CA LYS A 5 -0.52 3.74 -11.78
C LYS A 5 -1.41 2.75 -11.04
N VAL A 6 -1.18 1.46 -11.30
CA VAL A 6 -1.78 0.37 -10.52
C VAL A 6 -0.72 -0.23 -9.60
N ALA A 7 -1.04 -0.27 -8.32
CA ALA A 7 -0.25 -0.86 -7.26
C ALA A 7 -0.91 -2.16 -6.78
N LEU A 8 -0.10 -3.17 -6.49
CA LEU A 8 -0.50 -4.41 -5.87
C LEU A 8 -0.18 -4.36 -4.39
N VAL A 9 -1.18 -4.62 -3.56
CA VAL A 9 -1.12 -4.55 -2.10
C VAL A 9 -1.43 -5.91 -1.51
N LYS A 10 -0.65 -6.34 -0.52
CA LYS A 10 -0.85 -7.56 0.28
C LYS A 10 -1.32 -7.17 1.68
N PHE A 11 -2.08 -8.04 2.34
CA PHE A 11 -2.53 -7.83 3.72
C PHE A 11 -2.00 -8.95 4.61
N LYS A 12 -1.39 -8.59 5.74
CA LYS A 12 -0.94 -9.57 6.74
C LYS A 12 -2.16 -10.27 7.36
N GLY A 13 -2.07 -11.59 7.58
CA GLY A 13 -3.13 -12.39 8.20
C GLY A 13 -4.22 -12.91 7.26
N TYR A 14 -4.26 -12.44 6.00
CA TYR A 14 -4.94 -13.13 4.90
C TYR A 14 -3.93 -14.00 4.14
N GLN A 15 -4.40 -14.88 3.24
CA GLN A 15 -3.53 -15.73 2.41
C GLN A 15 -2.32 -14.91 1.90
N GLU A 16 -1.12 -15.22 2.40
CA GLU A 16 0.09 -14.39 2.28
C GLU A 16 0.51 -14.11 0.82
N PHE A 17 -0.10 -14.83 -0.12
CA PHE A 17 0.16 -14.77 -1.55
C PHE A 17 -0.87 -13.94 -2.34
N MET A 18 -1.97 -13.48 -1.74
CA MET A 18 -2.99 -12.71 -2.45
C MET A 18 -2.60 -11.23 -2.61
N GLU A 19 -2.56 -10.78 -3.86
CA GLU A 19 -2.32 -9.39 -4.25
C GLU A 19 -3.64 -8.72 -4.68
N TYR A 20 -3.92 -7.54 -4.14
CA TYR A 20 -5.11 -6.74 -4.46
C TYR A 20 -4.70 -5.50 -5.25
N SER A 21 -5.43 -5.19 -6.31
CA SER A 21 -5.12 -4.08 -7.22
C SER A 21 -5.76 -2.77 -6.76
N TYR A 22 -4.95 -1.73 -6.63
CA TYR A 22 -5.34 -0.37 -6.29
C TYR A 22 -4.76 0.63 -7.27
N PHE A 23 -5.47 1.74 -7.50
CA PHE A 23 -4.91 2.90 -8.17
C PHE A 23 -4.02 3.69 -7.21
N THR A 24 -3.03 4.39 -7.73
CA THR A 24 -2.24 5.34 -6.94
C THR A 24 -1.57 6.37 -7.84
N ASP A 25 -1.40 7.58 -7.34
CA ASP A 25 -0.56 8.63 -7.90
C ASP A 25 0.76 8.79 -7.13
N ILE A 26 1.01 7.96 -6.11
CA ILE A 26 2.27 7.90 -5.37
C ILE A 26 3.30 7.22 -6.27
N GLU A 27 4.43 7.88 -6.54
CA GLU A 27 5.40 7.43 -7.54
C GLU A 27 6.59 6.65 -6.97
N ASP A 28 6.84 6.76 -5.67
CA ASP A 28 8.03 6.31 -4.96
C ASP A 28 7.76 5.17 -3.97
N LEU A 29 6.64 4.44 -4.13
CA LEU A 29 6.38 3.24 -3.33
C LEU A 29 7.41 2.16 -3.62
N LYS A 30 8.00 1.61 -2.57
CA LYS A 30 8.95 0.50 -2.58
C LYS A 30 8.30 -0.74 -1.98
N GLU A 31 8.69 -1.92 -2.46
CA GLU A 31 8.24 -3.19 -1.88
C GLU A 31 8.45 -3.18 -0.36
N GLY A 32 7.41 -3.52 0.40
CA GLY A 32 7.42 -3.46 1.86
C GLY A 32 6.83 -2.17 2.45
N ASP A 33 6.65 -1.11 1.67
CA ASP A 33 6.03 0.13 2.15
C ASP A 33 4.63 -0.13 2.70
N VAL A 34 4.34 0.43 3.87
CA VAL A 34 3.03 0.31 4.48
C VAL A 34 2.11 1.40 3.93
N VAL A 35 0.91 1.01 3.51
CA VAL A 35 -0.06 1.89 2.87
C VAL A 35 -1.44 1.75 3.50
N VAL A 36 -2.19 2.85 3.55
CA VAL A 36 -3.59 2.85 3.92
C VAL A 36 -4.44 2.81 2.66
N VAL A 37 -5.39 1.87 2.64
CA VAL A 37 -6.28 1.64 1.50
C VAL A 37 -7.72 1.52 1.95
N PRO A 38 -8.69 1.97 1.13
CA PRO A 38 -10.10 1.73 1.40
C PRO A 38 -10.45 0.27 1.07
N THR A 39 -11.22 -0.36 1.95
CA THR A 39 -11.94 -1.60 1.70
C THR A 39 -13.41 -1.29 1.45
N ASN A 40 -14.34 -2.25 1.56
CA ASN A 40 -15.73 -1.99 1.17
C ASN A 40 -16.41 -0.97 2.09
N ASN A 41 -16.24 -1.13 3.40
CA ASN A 41 -16.93 -0.31 4.40
C ASN A 41 -15.98 0.35 5.42
N PHE A 42 -14.67 0.18 5.26
CA PHE A 42 -13.67 0.71 6.19
C PHE A 42 -12.34 0.96 5.46
N TYR A 43 -11.30 1.37 6.19
CA TYR A 43 -9.93 1.35 5.69
C TYR A 43 -9.22 0.06 6.13
N SER A 44 -8.07 -0.23 5.53
CA SER A 44 -7.16 -1.26 6.01
C SER A 44 -5.73 -0.81 5.77
N VAL A 45 -4.83 -1.38 6.56
CA VAL A 45 -3.38 -1.19 6.41
C VAL A 45 -2.83 -2.38 5.64
N GLY A 46 -2.24 -2.11 4.49
CA GLY A 46 -1.63 -3.11 3.63
C GLY A 46 -0.14 -2.85 3.41
N VAL A 47 0.52 -3.79 2.75
CA VAL A 47 1.91 -3.71 2.36
C VAL A 47 1.97 -3.64 0.84
N PHE A 48 2.61 -2.61 0.32
CA PHE A 48 2.87 -2.49 -1.10
C PHE A 48 3.80 -3.61 -1.56
N SER A 49 3.38 -4.33 -2.59
CA SER A 49 4.16 -5.39 -3.24
C SER A 49 4.93 -4.81 -4.42
N ARG A 50 4.19 -4.29 -5.42
CA ARG A 50 4.77 -3.79 -6.68
C ARG A 50 3.77 -2.99 -7.49
N TYR A 51 4.26 -2.20 -8.45
CA TYR A 51 3.42 -1.68 -9.52
C TYR A 51 3.11 -2.76 -10.56
N SER A 52 2.00 -2.59 -11.27
CA SER A 52 1.57 -3.49 -12.32
C SER A 52 1.04 -2.76 -13.55
N SER A 53 1.39 -3.26 -14.72
CA SER A 53 0.82 -2.87 -16.02
C SER A 53 -0.03 -3.99 -16.64
N ASN A 54 -0.26 -5.08 -15.89
CA ASN A 54 -1.06 -6.20 -16.37
C ASN A 54 -2.53 -5.76 -16.54
N LYS A 55 -3.12 -6.09 -17.70
CA LYS A 55 -4.49 -5.70 -18.05
C LYS A 55 -5.54 -6.17 -17.03
N GLN A 56 -5.39 -7.36 -16.46
CA GLN A 56 -6.31 -7.88 -15.45
C GLN A 56 -6.21 -7.09 -14.14
N HIS A 57 -5.00 -6.76 -13.70
CA HIS A 57 -4.81 -5.93 -12.50
C HIS A 57 -5.37 -4.51 -12.70
N ILE A 58 -5.19 -3.94 -13.89
CA ILE A 58 -5.81 -2.65 -14.24
C ILE A 58 -7.34 -2.73 -14.19
N LYS A 59 -7.93 -3.80 -14.73
CA LYS A 59 -9.38 -4.02 -14.70
C LYS A 59 -9.91 -4.23 -13.28
N ASN A 60 -9.14 -4.87 -12.42
CA ASN A 60 -9.54 -5.19 -11.04
C ASN A 60 -9.36 -3.99 -10.09
N ALA A 61 -8.49 -3.04 -10.42
CA ALA A 61 -8.34 -1.83 -9.63
C ALA A 61 -9.62 -0.99 -9.68
N SER A 62 -10.17 -0.69 -8.50
CA SER A 62 -11.42 0.05 -8.34
C SER A 62 -11.36 1.15 -7.30
N LYS A 63 -10.30 1.19 -6.49
CA LYS A 63 -10.11 2.14 -5.40
C LYS A 63 -8.67 2.64 -5.38
N CYS A 64 -8.44 3.81 -4.77
CA CYS A 64 -7.13 4.43 -4.68
C CYS A 64 -6.46 4.18 -3.33
N ILE A 65 -5.13 4.01 -3.34
CA ILE A 65 -4.31 4.15 -2.12
C ILE A 65 -4.52 5.57 -1.57
N VAL A 66 -4.73 5.67 -0.25
CA VAL A 66 -4.98 6.94 0.43
C VAL A 66 -3.67 7.60 0.84
N GLU A 67 -2.78 6.83 1.46
CA GLU A 67 -1.49 7.34 1.95
C GLU A 67 -0.45 6.23 2.11
N LYS A 68 0.83 6.63 2.06
CA LYS A 68 1.97 5.86 2.56
C LYS A 68 2.19 6.24 4.03
N VAL A 69 2.33 5.25 4.89
CA VAL A 69 2.63 5.44 6.30
C VAL A 69 4.14 5.63 6.47
N ASP A 70 4.55 6.65 7.23
CA ASP A 70 5.96 6.91 7.56
C ASP A 70 6.44 5.98 8.69
N ILE A 71 6.66 4.71 8.31
CA ILE A 71 7.14 3.67 9.24
C ILE A 71 8.59 3.90 9.63
N GLU A 72 9.43 4.42 8.73
CA GLU A 72 10.85 4.69 9.04
C GLU A 72 10.97 5.69 10.20
N ALA A 73 10.20 6.79 10.18
CA ALA A 73 10.19 7.74 11.30
C ALA A 73 9.68 7.10 12.60
N PHE A 74 8.69 6.20 12.51
CA PHE A 74 8.17 5.48 13.68
C PHE A 74 9.21 4.52 14.27
N GLU A 75 9.82 3.67 13.45
CA GLU A 75 10.85 2.71 13.87
C GLU A 75 12.08 3.41 14.43
N ASN A 76 12.49 4.55 13.85
CA ASN A 76 13.58 5.36 14.38
C ASN A 76 13.26 5.91 15.78
N LYS A 77 12.03 6.40 16.01
CA LYS A 77 11.60 6.83 17.35
C LYS A 77 11.59 5.67 18.34
N MET A 78 11.16 4.49 17.90
CA MET A 78 11.13 3.29 18.72
C MET A 78 12.54 2.84 19.10
N PHE A 79 13.45 2.82 18.13
CA PHE A 79 14.85 2.48 18.35
C PHE A 79 15.56 3.42 19.32
N LEU A 80 15.24 4.71 19.28
CA LEU A 80 15.82 5.73 20.16
C LEU A 80 15.18 5.77 21.57
N GLY A 81 14.27 4.85 21.90
CA GLY A 81 13.60 4.80 23.20
C GLY A 81 12.58 5.92 23.43
N GLY A 82 12.05 6.54 22.37
CA GLY A 82 11.14 7.70 22.45
C GLY A 82 9.71 7.38 22.90
N PHE A 83 9.46 6.21 23.49
CA PHE A 83 8.15 5.75 23.94
C PHE A 83 8.14 5.22 25.38
N ASP A 84 9.24 5.40 26.12
CA ASP A 84 9.34 5.16 27.57
C ASP A 84 9.08 6.44 28.38
#